data_AF-A0A1F7FCC7-F1
#
_entry.id   AF-A0A1F7FCC7-F1
#
_cell.length_a   1.000
_cell.length_b   1.000
_cell.length_c   1.000
_cell.angle_alpha   90.00
_cell.angle_beta   90.00
_cell.angle_gamma   90.00
#
_symmetry.space_group_name_H-M   'P 1'
#
loop_
_entity.id
_entity.type
_entity.pdbx_description
1 polymer ?
#
loop_
_entity_poly.entity_id
_entity_poly.type
_entity_poly.pdbx_seq_one_letter_code
_entity_poly.pdbx_strand_id
1 'polypeptide(L)'
;MPTILNCGGIAAYLKLSSDTVLPFFRDSSLFYGAPLAHHAIMAAKLAFWIALYFGLCLAVSFLVKKQTGLEPLDRDERRFFALWTLPAILFFALVYIAKPGYLLFLLPPVVIAAALHLSAFAPQVRKLALLTVLIILPGLLYFFSPGVGGNEMKLRLLPDAPVLSSGFKRLFRYTAADIRFSDKKNNAFRDCVAHGMRDPSATAFVFTNFSDWSFRTATYFFPEVESHYFVLDPSYNTLCHTQYQYGKLFDFSDDSVLIKNERIFLFISEYSVHASQLRSAGYARHECKNGAGYYVFKENTVSGLSFAHGTVSVLP
;
A
#
# COMPACT_ATOMS: atom_id res chain seq x y z
N MET A 1 1.95 -8.30 -3.73
CA MET A 1 2.23 -9.03 -2.47
C MET A 1 3.47 -9.89 -2.71
N PRO A 2 4.14 -10.44 -1.68
CA PRO A 2 5.07 -11.54 -1.92
C PRO A 2 4.31 -12.68 -2.62
N THR A 3 4.97 -13.43 -3.49
CA THR A 3 4.43 -14.71 -3.97
C THR A 3 5.04 -15.82 -3.12
N ILE A 4 4.35 -16.96 -2.98
CA ILE A 4 4.86 -18.12 -2.23
C ILE A 4 6.22 -18.58 -2.79
N LEU A 5 6.37 -18.52 -4.12
CA LEU A 5 7.62 -18.83 -4.83
C LEU A 5 8.77 -17.90 -4.41
N ASN A 6 8.53 -16.59 -4.34
CA ASN A 6 9.55 -15.59 -4.04
C ASN A 6 9.88 -15.46 -2.54
N CYS A 7 9.15 -16.17 -1.68
CA CYS A 7 9.48 -16.29 -0.25
C CYS A 7 10.28 -17.57 0.07
N GLY A 8 10.64 -18.40 -0.91
CA GLY A 8 11.24 -19.70 -0.64
C GLY A 8 10.27 -20.73 -0.04
N GLY A 9 8.96 -20.55 -0.22
CA GLY A 9 7.93 -21.50 0.19
C GLY A 9 6.86 -20.93 1.12
N ILE A 10 5.87 -21.77 1.47
CA ILE A 10 4.66 -21.34 2.18
C ILE A 10 4.92 -20.90 3.63
N ALA A 11 5.86 -21.53 4.34
CA ALA A 11 6.16 -21.20 5.74
C ALA A 11 6.74 -19.78 5.87
N ALA A 12 7.74 -19.45 5.05
CA ALA A 12 8.33 -18.12 4.97
C ALA A 12 7.35 -17.08 4.42
N TYR A 13 6.50 -17.44 3.44
CA TYR A 13 5.41 -16.57 2.99
C TYR A 13 4.42 -16.23 4.11
N LEU A 14 4.00 -17.22 4.90
CA LEU A 14 3.07 -17.02 6.03
C LEU A 14 3.72 -16.20 7.15
N LYS A 15 5.00 -16.48 7.47
CA LYS A 15 5.77 -15.70 8.44
C LYS A 15 5.91 -14.24 8.00
N LEU A 16 6.44 -13.96 6.81
CA LEU A 16 6.59 -12.59 6.32
C LEU A 16 5.24 -11.89 6.12
N SER A 17 4.18 -12.62 5.77
CA SER A 17 2.82 -12.07 5.75
C SER A 17 2.30 -11.75 7.15
N SER A 18 2.59 -12.57 8.17
CA SER A 18 2.35 -12.23 9.57
C SER A 18 3.12 -10.97 9.94
N ASP A 19 4.45 -10.97 9.81
CA ASP A 19 5.29 -9.89 10.32
C ASP A 19 5.06 -8.56 9.58
N THR A 20 4.67 -8.61 8.29
CA THR A 20 4.30 -7.40 7.54
C THR A 20 2.85 -6.98 7.74
N VAL A 21 1.87 -7.89 7.83
CA VAL A 21 0.42 -7.56 7.77
C VAL A 21 -0.23 -7.54 9.16
N LEU A 22 0.23 -8.38 10.09
CA LEU A 22 -0.28 -8.43 11.46
C LEU A 22 -0.16 -7.09 12.21
N PRO A 23 0.91 -6.26 12.05
CA PRO A 23 0.94 -4.92 12.63
C PRO A 23 -0.21 -4.03 12.15
N PHE A 24 -0.51 -4.03 10.83
CA PHE A 24 -1.65 -3.27 10.30
C PHE A 24 -2.99 -3.78 10.83
N PHE A 25 -3.16 -5.10 11.01
CA PHE A 25 -4.35 -5.65 11.64
C PHE A 25 -4.43 -5.28 13.13
N ARG A 26 -3.33 -5.32 13.88
CA ARG A 26 -3.26 -4.85 15.27
C ARG A 26 -3.60 -3.35 15.42
N ASP A 27 -3.36 -2.54 14.40
CA ASP A 27 -3.72 -1.12 14.43
C ASP A 27 -5.18 -0.83 14.07
N SER A 28 -5.89 -1.75 13.40
CA SER A 28 -7.18 -1.45 12.73
C SER A 28 -8.32 -2.46 12.93
N SER A 29 -8.01 -3.69 13.35
CA SER A 29 -8.97 -4.79 13.49
C SER A 29 -9.31 -5.10 14.94
N LEU A 30 -10.61 -5.23 15.22
CA LEU A 30 -11.11 -5.64 16.53
C LEU A 30 -10.60 -7.05 16.91
N PHE A 31 -10.60 -7.98 15.94
CA PHE A 31 -10.18 -9.37 16.16
C PHE A 31 -8.69 -9.53 16.41
N TYR A 32 -7.86 -8.57 16.01
CA TYR A 32 -6.41 -8.59 16.25
C TYR A 32 -5.97 -7.64 17.38
N GLY A 33 -6.92 -7.16 18.20
CA GLY A 33 -6.64 -6.40 19.41
C GLY A 33 -6.47 -4.89 19.21
N ALA A 34 -7.01 -4.31 18.13
CA ALA A 34 -6.86 -2.87 17.88
C ALA A 34 -7.57 -2.01 18.95
N PRO A 35 -6.97 -0.86 19.32
CA PRO A 35 -7.62 0.10 20.20
C PRO A 35 -8.99 0.52 19.67
N LEU A 36 -10.01 0.54 20.54
CA LEU A 36 -11.39 0.89 20.18
C LEU A 36 -11.50 2.23 19.43
N ALA A 37 -10.63 3.20 19.74
CA ALA A 37 -10.57 4.48 19.04
C ALA A 37 -10.15 4.34 17.56
N HIS A 38 -9.12 3.53 17.27
CA HIS A 38 -8.70 3.27 15.89
C HIS A 38 -9.77 2.48 15.13
N HIS A 39 -10.40 1.51 15.81
CA HIS A 39 -11.50 0.75 15.25
C HIS A 39 -12.71 1.61 14.92
N ALA A 40 -13.10 2.55 15.81
CA ALA A 40 -14.17 3.51 15.57
C ALA A 40 -13.87 4.43 14.37
N ILE A 41 -12.61 4.88 14.21
CA ILE A 41 -12.17 5.63 13.02
C ILE A 41 -12.31 4.78 11.76
N MET A 42 -11.96 3.49 11.81
CA MET A 42 -12.05 2.57 10.68
C MET A 42 -13.53 2.31 10.29
N ALA A 43 -14.40 2.06 11.27
CA ALA A 43 -15.85 1.93 11.06
C ALA A 43 -16.47 3.23 10.51
N ALA A 44 -16.04 4.40 10.99
CA ALA A 44 -16.47 5.69 10.44
C ALA A 44 -16.01 5.90 8.99
N LYS A 45 -14.78 5.50 8.63
CA LYS A 45 -14.32 5.48 7.22
C LYS A 45 -15.19 4.57 6.36
N LEU A 46 -15.49 3.36 6.83
CA LEU A 46 -16.35 2.40 6.11
C LEU A 46 -17.76 2.98 5.89
N ALA A 47 -18.39 3.54 6.93
CA ALA A 47 -19.69 4.19 6.84
C ALA A 47 -19.67 5.39 5.87
N PHE A 48 -18.63 6.22 5.93
CA PHE A 48 -18.43 7.33 5.00
C PHE A 48 -18.28 6.86 3.54
N TRP A 49 -17.52 5.79 3.29
CA TRP A 49 -17.37 5.23 1.95
C TRP A 49 -18.66 4.59 1.43
N ILE A 50 -19.42 3.89 2.28
CA ILE A 50 -20.75 3.36 1.94
C ILE A 50 -21.70 4.52 1.60
N ALA A 51 -21.69 5.60 2.38
CA ALA A 51 -22.48 6.80 2.09
C ALA A 51 -22.03 7.50 0.79
N LEU A 52 -20.74 7.50 0.47
CA LEU A 52 -20.21 8.11 -0.75
C LEU A 52 -20.50 7.29 -2.02
N TYR A 53 -20.37 5.96 -1.96
CA TYR A 53 -20.69 5.07 -3.08
C TYR A 53 -22.21 4.87 -3.27
N PHE A 54 -22.96 4.75 -2.17
CA PHE A 54 -24.32 4.22 -2.17
C PHE A 54 -25.35 5.12 -1.48
N GLY A 55 -24.93 6.19 -0.81
CA GLY A 55 -25.83 7.06 -0.05
C GLY A 55 -26.90 7.71 -0.92
N LEU A 56 -26.61 8.03 -2.19
CA LEU A 56 -27.62 8.52 -3.13
C LEU A 56 -28.61 7.41 -3.53
N CYS A 57 -28.15 6.17 -3.75
CA CYS A 57 -29.03 5.01 -3.96
C CYS A 57 -30.03 4.85 -2.80
N LEU A 58 -29.49 4.88 -1.58
CA LEU A 58 -30.22 4.65 -0.34
C LEU A 58 -31.18 5.81 -0.04
N ALA A 59 -30.75 7.06 -0.24
CA ALA A 59 -31.58 8.25 -0.06
C ALA A 59 -32.75 8.28 -1.05
N VAL A 60 -32.52 7.99 -2.34
CA VAL A 60 -33.59 7.91 -3.35
C VAL A 60 -34.56 6.78 -3.00
N SER A 61 -34.06 5.59 -2.64
CA SER A 61 -34.90 4.45 -2.23
C SER A 61 -35.77 4.78 -1.01
N PHE A 62 -35.20 5.46 -0.01
CA PHE A 62 -35.91 5.92 1.18
C PHE A 62 -36.97 6.99 0.86
N LEU A 63 -36.66 7.96 0.00
CA LEU A 63 -37.59 9.01 -0.42
C LEU A 63 -38.76 8.43 -1.23
N VAL A 64 -38.50 7.49 -2.14
CA VAL A 64 -39.55 6.77 -2.89
C VAL A 64 -40.48 6.05 -1.92
N LYS A 65 -39.93 5.22 -1.01
CA LYS A 65 -40.73 4.52 0.01
C LYS A 65 -41.58 5.48 0.85
N LYS A 66 -41.01 6.62 1.26
CA LYS A 66 -41.73 7.64 2.04
C LYS A 66 -42.85 8.33 1.26
N GLN A 67 -42.70 8.54 -0.05
CA GLN A 67 -43.68 9.22 -0.89
C GLN A 67 -44.80 8.30 -1.38
N THR A 68 -44.49 7.05 -1.72
CA THR A 68 -45.46 6.12 -2.35
C THR A 68 -46.07 5.13 -1.37
N GLY A 69 -45.44 4.91 -0.20
CA GLY A 69 -45.80 3.84 0.73
C GLY A 69 -45.49 2.43 0.22
N LEU A 70 -44.96 2.28 -1.00
CA LEU A 70 -44.64 0.99 -1.60
C LEU A 70 -43.38 0.41 -0.94
N GLU A 71 -43.44 -0.85 -0.54
CA GLU A 71 -42.26 -1.70 -0.33
C GLU A 71 -42.01 -2.49 -1.62
N PRO A 72 -41.03 -2.10 -2.46
CA PRO A 72 -40.74 -2.78 -3.72
C PRO A 72 -39.86 -4.02 -3.55
N LEU A 73 -39.53 -4.36 -2.30
CA LEU A 73 -38.83 -5.59 -1.93
C LEU A 73 -39.68 -6.30 -0.88
N ASP A 74 -40.01 -7.57 -1.09
CA ASP A 74 -40.71 -8.39 -0.11
C ASP A 74 -39.81 -8.81 1.08
N ARG A 75 -40.32 -9.68 1.96
CA ARG A 75 -39.56 -10.14 3.13
C ARG A 75 -38.32 -10.96 2.76
N ASP A 76 -38.42 -11.79 1.72
CA ASP A 76 -37.41 -12.77 1.33
C ASP A 76 -36.38 -12.16 0.38
N GLU A 77 -36.79 -11.23 -0.49
CA GLU A 77 -35.87 -10.36 -1.23
C GLU A 77 -35.02 -9.52 -0.28
N ARG A 78 -35.62 -8.91 0.77
CA ARG A 78 -34.86 -8.18 1.80
C ARG A 78 -33.87 -9.09 2.54
N ARG A 79 -34.26 -10.33 2.85
CA ARG A 79 -33.36 -11.34 3.45
C ARG A 79 -32.21 -11.68 2.50
N PHE A 80 -32.49 -11.88 1.22
CA PHE A 80 -31.48 -12.16 0.20
C PHE A 80 -30.46 -11.03 0.07
N PHE A 81 -30.90 -9.77 -0.08
CA PHE A 81 -29.98 -8.62 -0.14
C PHE A 81 -29.21 -8.40 1.16
N ALA A 82 -29.82 -8.65 2.32
CA ALA A 82 -29.12 -8.62 3.61
C ALA A 82 -28.04 -9.70 3.70
N LEU A 83 -28.35 -10.95 3.32
CA LEU A 83 -27.38 -12.06 3.30
C LEU A 83 -26.25 -11.84 2.29
N TRP A 84 -26.49 -11.11 1.20
CA TRP A 84 -25.44 -10.74 0.24
C TRP A 84 -24.51 -9.65 0.83
N THR A 85 -25.09 -8.58 1.38
CA THR A 85 -24.32 -7.37 1.75
C THR A 85 -23.75 -7.41 3.17
N LEU A 86 -24.51 -7.91 4.15
CA LEU A 86 -24.17 -7.83 5.56
C LEU A 86 -22.89 -8.60 5.93
N PRO A 87 -22.62 -9.83 5.42
CA PRO A 87 -21.36 -10.52 5.74
C PRO A 87 -20.12 -9.76 5.29
N ALA A 88 -20.17 -9.13 4.11
CA ALA A 88 -19.07 -8.30 3.60
C ALA A 88 -18.90 -7.02 4.43
N ILE A 89 -20.01 -6.34 4.77
CA ILE A 89 -19.97 -5.14 5.63
C ILE A 89 -19.42 -5.48 7.02
N LEU A 90 -19.87 -6.58 7.64
CA LEU A 90 -19.36 -7.05 8.94
C LEU A 90 -17.88 -7.44 8.86
N PHE A 91 -17.45 -8.13 7.80
CA PHE A 91 -16.04 -8.43 7.59
C PHE A 91 -15.19 -7.17 7.49
N PHE A 92 -15.59 -6.18 6.68
CA PHE A 92 -14.89 -4.91 6.57
C PHE A 92 -14.93 -4.09 7.85
N ALA A 93 -16.04 -4.15 8.61
CA ALA A 93 -16.21 -3.43 9.86
C ALA A 93 -15.40 -4.04 11.01
N LEU A 94 -15.19 -5.36 11.05
CA LEU A 94 -14.55 -6.05 12.17
C LEU A 94 -13.08 -6.42 11.90
N VAL A 95 -12.77 -6.87 10.68
CA VAL A 95 -11.42 -7.24 10.24
C VAL A 95 -10.69 -5.97 9.81
N TYR A 96 -10.64 -5.65 8.52
CA TYR A 96 -9.98 -4.46 8.01
C TYR A 96 -10.39 -4.20 6.58
N ILE A 97 -10.57 -2.94 6.21
CA ILE A 97 -10.73 -2.51 4.82
C ILE A 97 -9.54 -1.65 4.39
N ALA A 98 -8.58 -2.29 3.70
CA ALA A 98 -7.40 -1.61 3.19
C ALA A 98 -7.74 -0.50 2.19
N LYS A 99 -8.72 -0.74 1.31
CA LYS A 99 -9.04 0.13 0.17
C LYS A 99 -10.55 0.24 -0.05
N PRO A 100 -11.09 1.44 -0.36
CA PRO A 100 -12.52 1.65 -0.61
C PRO A 100 -13.05 0.81 -1.77
N GLY A 101 -12.20 0.49 -2.76
CA GLY A 101 -12.56 -0.38 -3.89
C GLY A 101 -12.99 -1.81 -3.52
N TYR A 102 -12.79 -2.28 -2.28
CA TYR A 102 -13.37 -3.54 -1.82
C TYR A 102 -14.91 -3.48 -1.67
N LEU A 103 -15.48 -2.27 -1.58
CA LEU A 103 -16.93 -2.06 -1.57
C LEU A 103 -17.59 -2.27 -2.93
N LEU A 104 -16.82 -2.49 -4.01
CA LEU A 104 -17.38 -2.92 -5.30
C LEU A 104 -18.22 -4.18 -5.20
N PHE A 105 -17.94 -5.08 -4.25
CA PHE A 105 -18.74 -6.28 -4.02
C PHE A 105 -20.19 -5.95 -3.63
N LEU A 106 -20.43 -4.77 -3.05
CA LEU A 106 -21.76 -4.28 -2.70
C LEU A 106 -22.49 -3.61 -3.89
N LEU A 107 -21.81 -3.34 -5.00
CA LEU A 107 -22.39 -2.63 -6.14
C LEU A 107 -23.56 -3.40 -6.79
N PRO A 108 -23.47 -4.71 -7.12
CA PRO A 108 -24.62 -5.43 -7.70
C PRO A 108 -25.87 -5.42 -6.82
N PRO A 109 -25.85 -5.81 -5.52
CA PRO A 109 -27.06 -5.83 -4.70
C PRO A 109 -27.65 -4.43 -4.49
N VAL A 110 -26.81 -3.39 -4.32
CA VAL A 110 -27.31 -2.02 -4.17
C VAL A 110 -27.94 -1.49 -5.47
N VAL A 111 -27.34 -1.76 -6.63
CA VAL A 111 -27.89 -1.31 -7.93
C VAL A 111 -29.21 -2.01 -8.25
N ILE A 112 -29.33 -3.32 -7.99
CA ILE A 112 -30.59 -4.05 -8.20
C ILE A 112 -31.67 -3.52 -7.26
N ALA A 113 -31.38 -3.38 -5.96
CA ALA A 113 -32.33 -2.83 -5.00
C ALA A 113 -32.78 -1.41 -5.38
N ALA A 114 -31.87 -0.53 -5.79
CA ALA A 114 -32.20 0.82 -6.24
C ALA A 114 -33.05 0.81 -7.52
N ALA A 115 -32.74 -0.06 -8.49
CA ALA A 115 -33.51 -0.20 -9.73
C ALA A 115 -34.96 -0.62 -9.45
N LEU A 116 -35.19 -1.56 -8.52
CA LEU A 116 -36.52 -2.01 -8.11
C LEU A 116 -37.35 -0.88 -7.46
N HIS A 117 -36.73 -0.07 -6.58
CA HIS A 117 -37.37 1.12 -6.02
C HIS A 117 -37.71 2.15 -7.11
N LEU A 118 -36.80 2.37 -8.06
CA LEU A 118 -37.03 3.32 -9.16
C LEU A 118 -38.11 2.86 -10.14
N SER A 119 -38.20 1.56 -10.47
CA SER A 119 -39.25 1.05 -11.36
C SER A 119 -40.65 1.19 -10.76
N ALA A 120 -40.78 1.11 -9.43
CA ALA A 120 -42.03 1.37 -8.72
C ALA A 120 -42.44 2.86 -8.74
N PHE A 121 -41.48 3.78 -8.87
CA PHE A 121 -41.72 5.23 -8.87
C PHE A 121 -41.92 5.81 -10.28
N ALA A 122 -41.19 5.31 -11.27
CA ALA A 122 -41.15 5.87 -12.62
C ALA A 122 -41.22 4.76 -13.69
N PRO A 123 -42.43 4.39 -14.17
CA PRO A 123 -42.60 3.38 -15.23
C PRO A 123 -42.03 3.82 -16.60
N GLN A 124 -41.61 5.09 -16.72
CA GLN A 124 -41.01 5.64 -17.93
C GLN A 124 -39.49 5.36 -17.96
N VAL A 125 -39.07 4.42 -18.82
CA VAL A 125 -37.68 3.95 -18.99
C VAL A 125 -36.63 5.08 -19.07
N ARG A 126 -36.97 6.24 -19.66
CA ARG A 126 -36.05 7.41 -19.73
C ARG A 126 -35.75 8.03 -18.36
N LYS A 127 -36.72 8.09 -17.45
CA LYS A 127 -36.53 8.59 -16.07
C LYS A 127 -35.74 7.59 -15.24
N LEU A 128 -36.04 6.30 -15.40
CA LEU A 128 -35.30 5.20 -14.79
C LEU A 128 -33.81 5.25 -15.19
N ALA A 129 -33.51 5.33 -16.49
CA ALA A 129 -32.15 5.45 -16.99
C ALA A 129 -31.40 6.68 -16.45
N LEU A 130 -32.04 7.85 -16.43
CA LEU A 130 -31.44 9.08 -15.90
C LEU A 130 -31.12 8.97 -14.40
N LEU A 131 -32.04 8.42 -13.60
CA LEU A 131 -31.83 8.20 -12.16
C LEU A 131 -30.74 7.15 -11.91
N THR A 132 -30.73 6.05 -12.66
CA THR A 132 -29.65 5.04 -12.59
C THR A 132 -28.29 5.66 -12.91
N VAL A 133 -28.18 6.51 -13.95
CA VAL A 133 -26.93 7.23 -14.26
C VAL A 133 -26.56 8.19 -13.13
N LEU A 134 -27.49 9.01 -12.62
CA LEU A 134 -27.22 9.94 -11.52
C LEU A 134 -26.83 9.25 -10.21
N ILE A 135 -27.29 8.02 -9.99
CA ILE A 135 -26.98 7.21 -8.80
C ILE A 135 -25.63 6.49 -8.95
N ILE A 136 -25.34 5.94 -10.13
CA ILE A 136 -24.09 5.23 -10.39
C ILE A 136 -22.92 6.19 -10.62
N LEU A 137 -23.16 7.38 -11.17
CA LEU A 137 -22.11 8.34 -11.52
C LEU A 137 -21.28 8.80 -10.32
N PRO A 138 -21.82 9.13 -9.12
CA PRO A 138 -21.00 9.38 -7.92
C PRO A 138 -20.15 8.18 -7.50
N GLY A 139 -20.67 6.95 -7.65
CA GLY A 139 -19.94 5.74 -7.33
C GLY A 139 -18.82 5.43 -8.32
N LEU A 140 -19.06 5.60 -9.63
CA LEU A 140 -18.04 5.53 -10.68
C LEU A 140 -17.03 6.67 -10.54
N LEU A 141 -17.50 7.90 -10.34
CA LEU A 141 -16.64 9.04 -10.09
C LEU A 141 -15.80 8.78 -8.85
N TYR A 142 -16.32 8.23 -7.74
CA TYR A 142 -15.48 7.93 -6.58
C TYR A 142 -14.51 6.75 -6.85
N PHE A 143 -14.94 5.72 -7.58
CA PHE A 143 -14.07 4.61 -8.00
C PHE A 143 -12.91 5.08 -8.90
N PHE A 144 -13.17 6.07 -9.75
CA PHE A 144 -12.23 6.75 -10.63
C PHE A 144 -11.79 8.15 -10.13
N SER A 145 -12.04 8.51 -8.85
CA SER A 145 -11.63 9.77 -8.20
C SER A 145 -10.62 9.39 -7.12
N PRO A 146 -9.34 9.35 -7.48
CA PRO A 146 -8.64 8.13 -7.09
C PRO A 146 -8.40 7.86 -5.58
N GLY A 147 -8.42 8.83 -4.63
CA GLY A 147 -7.68 8.71 -3.35
C GLY A 147 -8.37 8.71 -1.97
N VAL A 148 -9.64 9.05 -1.79
CA VAL A 148 -10.22 9.36 -0.44
C VAL A 148 -10.15 8.16 0.53
N GLY A 149 -9.18 8.14 1.46
CA GLY A 149 -9.09 7.07 2.47
C GLY A 149 -7.87 7.08 3.40
N GLY A 150 -6.72 7.63 2.97
CA GLY A 150 -5.55 7.81 3.84
C GLY A 150 -4.91 6.51 4.40
N ASN A 151 -5.17 5.36 3.77
CA ASN A 151 -4.60 4.05 4.13
C ASN A 151 -3.35 3.68 3.31
N GLU A 152 -2.89 4.56 2.43
CA GLU A 152 -1.59 4.41 1.76
C GLU A 152 -0.52 5.03 2.65
N MET A 153 0.66 4.38 2.77
CA MET A 153 1.74 4.82 3.65
C MET A 153 2.04 6.31 3.44
N LYS A 154 2.39 7.03 4.52
CA LYS A 154 2.77 8.45 4.48
C LYS A 154 4.14 8.65 3.82
N LEU A 155 4.20 8.39 2.52
CA LEU A 155 5.26 8.82 1.62
C LEU A 155 5.36 10.35 1.66
N ARG A 156 6.33 10.86 2.43
CA ARG A 156 6.82 12.24 2.31
C ARG A 156 7.59 12.35 0.99
N LEU A 157 6.87 12.49 -0.11
CA LEU A 157 7.44 12.47 -1.47
C LEU A 157 8.30 13.69 -1.82
N LEU A 158 8.13 14.82 -1.11
CA LEU A 158 9.12 15.91 -0.99
C LEU A 158 8.97 16.56 0.40
N PRO A 159 10.04 17.10 1.00
CA PRO A 159 9.95 17.92 2.22
C PRO A 159 9.10 19.18 2.03
N ASP A 160 9.18 19.79 0.84
CA ASP A 160 8.69 21.14 0.56
C ASP A 160 7.34 21.19 -0.17
N ALA A 161 6.70 20.05 -0.41
CA ALA A 161 5.38 20.02 -1.04
C ALA A 161 4.33 20.61 -0.08
N PRO A 162 3.67 21.75 -0.39
CA PRO A 162 2.79 22.42 0.55
C PRO A 162 1.69 21.47 1.04
N VAL A 163 1.44 21.46 2.35
CA VAL A 163 0.61 20.44 3.03
C VAL A 163 -0.75 20.28 2.34
N LEU A 164 -1.40 21.39 1.97
CA LEU A 164 -2.64 21.41 1.18
C LEU A 164 -2.50 20.67 -0.15
N SER A 165 -1.44 20.91 -0.94
CA SER A 165 -1.22 20.23 -2.21
C SER A 165 -0.93 18.74 -2.03
N SER A 166 -0.25 18.35 -0.95
CA SER A 166 -0.01 16.95 -0.63
C SER A 166 -1.28 16.23 -0.14
N GLY A 167 -2.19 16.96 0.51
CA GLY A 167 -3.51 16.48 0.91
C GLY A 167 -4.45 16.37 -0.29
N PHE A 168 -4.45 17.36 -1.18
CA PHE A 168 -5.24 17.38 -2.40
C PHE A 168 -4.73 16.37 -3.45
N LYS A 169 -3.42 16.17 -3.58
CA LYS A 169 -2.86 15.04 -4.32
C LYS A 169 -3.20 13.71 -3.68
N ARG A 170 -3.26 13.61 -2.33
CA ARG A 170 -3.83 12.43 -1.65
C ARG A 170 -5.36 12.27 -1.84
N LEU A 171 -6.05 13.32 -2.30
CA LEU A 171 -7.34 13.29 -3.00
C LEU A 171 -7.42 12.23 -4.11
N PHE A 172 -6.26 11.88 -4.67
CA PHE A 172 -6.08 11.13 -5.89
C PHE A 172 -4.95 10.07 -5.70
N ARG A 173 -5.28 8.77 -5.46
CA ARG A 173 -4.39 7.61 -5.72
C ARG A 173 -3.54 7.88 -6.97
N TYR A 174 -2.38 7.23 -6.99
CA TYR A 174 -1.57 6.90 -8.16
C TYR A 174 -2.30 7.13 -9.50
N THR A 175 -2.18 8.34 -10.03
CA THR A 175 -2.67 8.68 -11.35
C THR A 175 -1.85 7.91 -12.38
N ALA A 176 -2.30 7.85 -13.64
CA ALA A 176 -1.43 7.34 -14.71
C ALA A 176 -0.10 8.14 -14.80
N ALA A 177 -0.03 9.38 -14.32
CA ALA A 177 1.22 10.12 -14.19
C ALA A 177 2.09 9.62 -13.02
N ASP A 178 1.51 9.31 -11.87
CA ASP A 178 2.24 8.75 -10.71
C ASP A 178 2.71 7.31 -10.95
N ILE A 179 1.91 6.49 -11.65
CA ILE A 179 2.33 5.17 -12.14
C ILE A 179 3.52 5.34 -13.08
N ARG A 180 3.40 6.17 -14.13
CA ARG A 180 4.52 6.44 -15.05
C ARG A 180 5.72 7.09 -14.36
N PHE A 181 5.53 7.86 -13.29
CA PHE A 181 6.61 8.43 -12.48
C PHE A 181 7.30 7.36 -11.63
N SER A 182 6.54 6.47 -11.00
CA SER A 182 7.06 5.29 -10.31
C SER A 182 7.79 4.37 -11.29
N ASP A 183 7.21 4.04 -12.45
CA ASP A 183 7.86 3.27 -13.51
C ASP A 183 9.13 3.96 -14.03
N LYS A 184 9.13 5.28 -14.20
CA LYS A 184 10.32 6.04 -14.59
C LYS A 184 11.40 6.02 -13.50
N LYS A 185 11.03 6.07 -12.21
CA LYS A 185 11.94 5.87 -11.08
C LYS A 185 12.47 4.43 -11.08
N ASN A 186 11.61 3.43 -11.18
CA ASN A 186 11.95 1.99 -11.20
C ASN A 186 12.88 1.66 -12.37
N ASN A 187 12.61 2.17 -13.57
CA ASN A 187 13.49 2.01 -14.74
C ASN A 187 14.82 2.75 -14.55
N ALA A 188 14.81 4.04 -14.18
CA ALA A 188 16.04 4.79 -13.94
C ALA A 188 16.93 4.15 -12.85
N PHE A 189 16.30 3.55 -11.84
CA PHE A 189 16.95 2.80 -10.79
C PHE A 189 17.53 1.48 -11.31
N ARG A 190 16.71 0.66 -12.01
CA ARG A 190 17.15 -0.59 -12.64
C ARG A 190 18.33 -0.35 -13.58
N ASP A 191 18.29 0.72 -14.37
CA ASP A 191 19.36 1.10 -15.29
C ASP A 191 20.62 1.53 -14.51
N CYS A 192 20.45 2.23 -13.38
CA CYS A 192 21.53 2.54 -12.43
C CYS A 192 22.21 1.27 -11.89
N VAL A 193 21.41 0.27 -11.45
CA VAL A 193 21.91 -1.02 -10.95
C VAL A 193 22.59 -1.81 -12.06
N ALA A 194 21.94 -1.98 -13.21
CA ALA A 194 22.46 -2.75 -14.33
C ALA A 194 23.79 -2.17 -14.86
N HIS A 195 24.02 -0.87 -14.74
CA HIS A 195 25.31 -0.25 -15.07
C HIS A 195 26.40 -0.54 -14.01
N GLY A 196 26.02 -0.70 -12.74
CA GLY A 196 26.91 -1.03 -11.63
C GLY A 196 27.31 -2.52 -11.55
N MET A 197 26.44 -3.41 -12.04
CA MET A 197 26.68 -4.86 -12.08
C MET A 197 27.53 -5.25 -13.31
N ARG A 198 28.85 -5.39 -13.12
CA ARG A 198 29.71 -6.12 -14.07
C ARG A 198 29.71 -7.64 -13.82
N ASP A 199 29.45 -8.04 -12.58
CA ASP A 199 29.23 -9.41 -12.16
C ASP A 199 28.13 -9.40 -11.08
N PRO A 200 26.93 -9.95 -11.35
CA PRO A 200 25.84 -10.01 -10.38
C PRO A 200 26.17 -10.88 -9.16
N SER A 201 27.02 -11.90 -9.31
CA SER A 201 27.27 -12.92 -8.29
C SER A 201 28.12 -12.45 -7.11
N ALA A 202 28.73 -11.27 -7.22
CA ALA A 202 29.51 -10.61 -6.16
C ALA A 202 28.90 -9.24 -5.79
N THR A 203 27.57 -9.12 -5.82
CA THR A 203 26.84 -7.86 -5.56
C THR A 203 25.73 -8.04 -4.54
N ALA A 204 25.72 -7.18 -3.52
CA ALA A 204 24.67 -7.09 -2.52
C ALA A 204 23.98 -5.72 -2.52
N PHE A 205 22.64 -5.74 -2.48
CA PHE A 205 21.81 -4.53 -2.39
C PHE A 205 21.24 -4.36 -0.98
N VAL A 206 21.40 -3.18 -0.38
CA VAL A 206 20.87 -2.88 0.96
C VAL A 206 19.85 -1.76 0.88
N PHE A 207 18.66 -1.97 1.43
CA PHE A 207 17.51 -1.08 1.35
C PHE A 207 17.04 -0.67 2.74
N THR A 208 17.01 0.63 3.03
CA THR A 208 16.52 1.15 4.33
C THR A 208 15.53 2.29 4.11
N ASN A 209 14.29 2.15 4.58
CA ASN A 209 13.23 3.18 4.53
C ASN A 209 13.05 3.88 3.15
N PHE A 210 13.40 3.20 2.05
CA PHE A 210 13.27 3.71 0.68
C PHE A 210 11.89 3.35 0.13
N SER A 211 11.11 4.35 -0.30
CA SER A 211 9.64 4.23 -0.30
C SER A 211 8.96 4.10 -1.67
N ASP A 212 9.70 4.19 -2.78
CA ASP A 212 9.17 3.89 -4.13
C ASP A 212 9.68 2.55 -4.69
N TRP A 213 10.91 2.14 -4.35
CA TRP A 213 11.51 0.88 -4.79
C TRP A 213 11.67 -0.04 -3.58
N SER A 214 10.85 -1.09 -3.54
CA SER A 214 10.97 -2.10 -2.47
C SER A 214 12.06 -3.11 -2.80
N PHE A 215 12.64 -3.72 -1.78
CA PHE A 215 13.48 -4.92 -1.90
C PHE A 215 12.86 -6.01 -2.80
N ARG A 216 11.53 -6.19 -2.76
CA ARG A 216 10.81 -7.13 -3.64
C ARG A 216 10.98 -6.76 -5.12
N THR A 217 11.09 -5.47 -5.44
CA THR A 217 11.35 -4.99 -6.79
C THR A 217 12.76 -5.34 -7.26
N ALA A 218 13.75 -5.32 -6.36
CA ALA A 218 15.10 -5.78 -6.64
C ALA A 218 15.11 -7.27 -7.01
N THR A 219 14.48 -8.11 -6.19
CA THR A 219 14.46 -9.57 -6.38
C THR A 219 13.67 -10.03 -7.61
N TYR A 220 12.73 -9.21 -8.12
CA TYR A 220 12.06 -9.46 -9.41
C TYR A 220 12.96 -9.18 -10.62
N PHE A 221 13.85 -8.18 -10.55
CA PHE A 221 14.70 -7.78 -11.68
C PHE A 221 16.07 -8.46 -11.69
N PHE A 222 16.58 -8.83 -10.52
CA PHE A 222 17.90 -9.39 -10.29
C PHE A 222 17.78 -10.59 -9.32
N PRO A 223 17.24 -11.74 -9.75
CA PRO A 223 17.03 -12.90 -8.88
C PRO A 223 18.32 -13.59 -8.40
N GLU A 224 19.44 -13.34 -9.09
CA GLU A 224 20.76 -13.92 -8.82
C GLU A 224 21.62 -13.19 -7.76
N VAL A 225 21.15 -12.06 -7.25
CA VAL A 225 21.91 -11.19 -6.33
C VAL A 225 21.49 -11.34 -4.87
N GLU A 226 22.33 -10.87 -3.96
CA GLU A 226 21.95 -10.71 -2.55
C GLU A 226 21.20 -9.39 -2.33
N SER A 227 20.17 -9.40 -1.48
CA SER A 227 19.37 -8.21 -1.19
C SER A 227 18.89 -8.18 0.26
N HIS A 228 19.09 -7.06 0.97
CA HIS A 228 18.71 -6.86 2.36
C HIS A 228 17.73 -5.72 2.51
N TYR A 229 16.68 -5.91 3.29
CA TYR A 229 15.68 -4.88 3.61
C TYR A 229 15.59 -4.66 5.11
N PHE A 230 15.78 -3.40 5.50
CA PHE A 230 15.57 -2.92 6.86
C PHE A 230 14.30 -2.07 6.91
N VAL A 231 13.34 -2.52 7.71
CA VAL A 231 12.24 -1.68 8.21
C VAL A 231 12.69 -1.08 9.53
N LEU A 232 12.73 0.25 9.61
CA LEU A 232 13.09 0.94 10.85
C LEU A 232 11.86 1.67 11.43
N ASP A 233 11.78 1.74 12.76
CA ASP A 233 10.77 2.54 13.46
C ASP A 233 11.04 4.06 13.31
N PRO A 234 10.14 4.95 13.79
CA PRO A 234 10.38 6.40 13.78
C PRO A 234 11.58 6.87 14.62
N SER A 235 12.09 6.02 15.51
CA SER A 235 13.29 6.22 16.34
C SER A 235 14.56 5.62 15.69
N TYR A 236 14.44 5.08 14.48
CA TYR A 236 15.49 4.39 13.72
C TYR A 236 16.04 3.10 14.37
N ASN A 237 15.24 2.41 15.19
CA ASN A 237 15.53 1.03 15.59
C ASN A 237 15.05 0.05 14.51
N THR A 238 15.79 -1.04 14.30
CA THR A 238 15.39 -2.12 13.38
C THR A 238 14.15 -2.84 13.88
N LEU A 239 13.05 -2.76 13.11
CA LEU A 239 11.83 -3.55 13.33
C LEU A 239 11.91 -4.91 12.63
N CYS A 240 12.60 -4.98 11.49
CA CYS A 240 12.75 -6.19 10.69
C CYS A 240 13.96 -6.05 9.76
N HIS A 241 14.83 -7.08 9.73
CA HIS A 241 15.86 -7.29 8.72
C HIS A 241 15.50 -8.55 7.92
N THR A 242 15.24 -8.40 6.62
CA THR A 242 14.96 -9.53 5.71
C THR A 242 16.00 -9.57 4.59
N GLN A 243 16.62 -10.72 4.37
CA GLN A 243 17.52 -11.00 3.25
C GLN A 243 16.80 -11.84 2.19
N TYR A 244 17.17 -11.66 0.92
CA TYR A 244 16.92 -12.59 -0.16
C TYR A 244 18.24 -12.95 -0.80
N GLN A 245 18.45 -14.25 -1.00
CA GLN A 245 19.65 -14.81 -1.60
C GLN A 245 19.25 -16.05 -2.40
N TYR A 246 19.56 -16.10 -3.69
CA TYR A 246 19.36 -17.27 -4.56
C TYR A 246 17.98 -17.93 -4.47
N GLY A 247 16.90 -17.14 -4.54
CA GLY A 247 15.52 -17.64 -4.46
C GLY A 247 14.98 -17.89 -3.05
N LYS A 248 15.81 -17.76 -2.01
CA LYS A 248 15.45 -18.00 -0.60
C LYS A 248 15.33 -16.70 0.16
N LEU A 249 14.39 -16.69 1.11
CA LEU A 249 14.15 -15.57 2.02
C LEU A 249 14.62 -15.96 3.42
N PHE A 250 15.35 -15.07 4.09
CA PHE A 250 15.82 -15.22 5.46
C PHE A 250 15.45 -13.97 6.26
N ASP A 251 15.15 -14.12 7.55
CA ASP A 251 14.94 -12.98 8.45
C ASP A 251 15.93 -13.05 9.60
N PHE A 252 16.45 -11.89 9.98
CA PHE A 252 17.44 -11.74 11.03
C PHE A 252 16.92 -10.81 12.14
N SER A 253 17.47 -10.99 13.34
CA SER A 253 17.24 -10.13 14.50
C SER A 253 18.36 -9.12 14.73
N ASP A 254 19.38 -9.10 13.86
CA ASP A 254 20.46 -8.13 13.91
C ASP A 254 20.11 -6.84 13.14
N ASP A 255 20.85 -5.79 13.45
CA ASP A 255 20.85 -4.54 12.70
C ASP A 255 22.00 -4.48 11.67
N SER A 256 22.69 -5.61 11.43
CA SER A 256 23.91 -5.64 10.64
C SER A 256 23.82 -6.54 9.42
N VAL A 257 24.59 -6.18 8.40
CA VAL A 257 24.81 -6.94 7.18
C VAL A 257 26.30 -7.26 7.12
N LEU A 258 26.67 -8.52 7.33
CA LEU A 258 28.05 -8.99 7.18
C LEU A 258 28.24 -9.53 5.75
N ILE A 259 29.08 -8.86 4.98
CA ILE A 259 29.32 -9.18 3.56
C ILE A 259 30.81 -9.40 3.35
N LYS A 260 31.17 -10.49 2.69
CA LYS A 260 32.57 -10.85 2.41
C LYS A 260 32.84 -10.85 0.92
N ASN A 261 33.72 -9.95 0.50
CA ASN A 261 34.24 -9.84 -0.86
C ASN A 261 33.22 -9.41 -1.93
N GLU A 262 32.09 -8.84 -1.55
CA GLU A 262 31.06 -8.35 -2.50
C GLU A 262 31.03 -6.82 -2.57
N ARG A 263 30.43 -6.30 -3.65
CA ARG A 263 30.16 -4.88 -3.84
C ARG A 263 28.82 -4.54 -3.20
N ILE A 264 28.83 -3.60 -2.27
CA ILE A 264 27.61 -3.17 -1.57
C ILE A 264 27.06 -1.90 -2.21
N PHE A 265 25.77 -1.94 -2.55
CA PHE A 265 25.00 -0.81 -3.03
C PHE A 265 23.93 -0.47 -1.99
N LEU A 266 24.14 0.62 -1.24
CA LEU A 266 23.24 1.06 -0.17
C LEU A 266 22.26 2.12 -0.68
N PHE A 267 20.98 1.76 -0.69
CA PHE A 267 19.85 2.60 -1.09
C PHE A 267 19.09 3.13 0.10
N ILE A 268 19.12 4.46 0.22
CA ILE A 268 18.64 5.15 1.40
C ILE A 268 18.09 6.52 1.05
N SER A 269 17.06 6.95 1.80
CA SER A 269 16.50 8.29 1.64
C SER A 269 17.55 9.36 1.92
N GLU A 270 17.72 10.32 1.00
CA GLU A 270 18.69 11.41 1.11
C GLU A 270 18.48 12.33 2.34
N TYR A 271 17.24 12.34 2.84
CA TYR A 271 16.78 13.07 4.02
C TYR A 271 16.87 12.27 5.32
N SER A 272 17.37 11.04 5.29
CA SER A 272 17.57 10.24 6.51
C SER A 272 18.80 10.69 7.29
N VAL A 273 18.79 10.46 8.61
CA VAL A 273 19.93 10.66 9.51
C VAL A 273 21.16 9.90 9.00
N HIS A 274 20.94 8.64 8.62
CA HIS A 274 21.90 7.73 8.01
C HIS A 274 22.59 8.29 6.74
N ALA A 275 21.83 8.84 5.80
CA ALA A 275 22.42 9.49 4.61
C ALA A 275 23.24 10.73 4.98
N SER A 276 22.87 11.43 6.05
CA SER A 276 23.67 12.55 6.58
C SER A 276 24.99 12.08 7.18
N GLN A 277 24.98 10.99 7.97
CA GLN A 277 26.18 10.39 8.54
C GLN A 277 27.16 9.92 7.47
N LEU A 278 26.68 9.25 6.42
CA LEU A 278 27.53 8.80 5.30
C LEU A 278 28.20 9.98 4.56
N ARG A 279 27.46 11.08 4.32
CA ARG A 279 28.04 12.32 3.76
C ARG A 279 29.09 12.93 4.68
N SER A 280 28.81 13.02 5.99
CA SER A 280 29.77 13.54 6.98
C SER A 280 31.03 12.68 7.11
N ALA A 281 30.93 11.38 6.86
CA ALA A 281 32.06 10.44 6.80
C ALA A 281 32.79 10.44 5.43
N GLY A 282 32.40 11.32 4.49
CA GLY A 282 33.07 11.50 3.20
C GLY A 282 32.62 10.53 2.10
N TYR A 283 31.61 9.70 2.31
CA TYR A 283 31.09 8.81 1.27
C TYR A 283 30.29 9.58 0.23
N ALA A 284 30.68 9.44 -1.04
CA ALA A 284 29.99 10.06 -2.16
C ALA A 284 28.68 9.30 -2.49
N ARG A 285 27.59 10.05 -2.66
CA ARG A 285 26.33 9.51 -3.21
C ARG A 285 26.37 9.55 -4.74
N HIS A 286 26.05 8.43 -5.36
CA HIS A 286 25.78 8.35 -6.79
C HIS A 286 24.32 8.72 -7.05
N GLU A 287 24.12 9.86 -7.72
CA GLU A 287 22.80 10.34 -8.12
C GLU A 287 22.27 9.56 -9.34
N CYS A 288 21.05 9.02 -9.23
CA CYS A 288 20.26 8.49 -10.34
C CYS A 288 19.22 9.53 -10.78
N LYS A 289 18.58 9.31 -11.94
CA LYS A 289 17.54 10.24 -12.42
C LYS A 289 16.34 10.28 -11.46
N ASN A 290 15.77 11.48 -11.29
CA ASN A 290 14.59 11.78 -10.46
C ASN A 290 14.79 11.65 -8.92
N GLY A 291 15.98 11.98 -8.40
CA GLY A 291 16.28 12.10 -6.95
C GLY A 291 16.53 10.79 -6.21
N ALA A 292 16.39 9.64 -6.89
CA ALA A 292 16.93 8.38 -6.41
C ALA A 292 18.46 8.42 -6.45
N GLY A 293 19.13 7.67 -5.57
CA GLY A 293 20.58 7.63 -5.51
C GLY A 293 21.07 6.73 -4.39
N TYR A 294 22.35 6.38 -4.41
CA TYR A 294 22.92 5.27 -3.64
C TYR A 294 24.38 5.50 -3.27
N TYR A 295 24.87 4.75 -2.29
CA TYR A 295 26.29 4.70 -1.93
C TYR A 295 26.87 3.37 -2.42
N VAL A 296 28.12 3.39 -2.89
CA VAL A 296 28.84 2.19 -3.36
C VAL A 296 30.04 1.95 -2.46
N PHE A 297 30.11 0.74 -1.91
CA PHE A 297 31.28 0.21 -1.25
C PHE A 297 31.85 -0.89 -2.15
N LYS A 298 33.15 -0.80 -2.47
CA LYS A 298 33.81 -1.75 -3.38
C LYS A 298 34.10 -3.07 -2.66
N GLU A 299 34.25 -4.15 -3.43
CA GLU A 299 34.74 -5.43 -2.89
C GLU A 299 35.98 -5.20 -2.01
N ASN A 300 36.02 -5.86 -0.85
CA ASN A 300 37.13 -5.82 0.12
C ASN A 300 37.44 -4.43 0.72
N THR A 301 36.56 -3.44 0.59
CA THR A 301 36.71 -2.13 1.29
C THR A 301 35.91 -2.01 2.58
N VAL A 302 34.98 -2.94 2.80
CA VAL A 302 34.11 -3.02 3.98
C VAL A 302 33.82 -4.50 4.26
N SER A 303 33.74 -4.88 5.53
CA SER A 303 33.29 -6.22 5.99
C SER A 303 31.80 -6.25 6.34
N GLY A 304 31.15 -5.09 6.39
CA GLY A 304 29.71 -4.99 6.62
C GLY A 304 29.18 -3.59 6.90
N LEU A 305 27.88 -3.52 7.13
CA LEU A 305 27.15 -2.32 7.56
C LEU A 305 26.35 -2.65 8.84
N SER A 306 26.21 -1.73 9.78
CA SER A 306 25.28 -1.85 10.91
C SER A 306 24.42 -0.60 11.03
N PHE A 307 23.13 -0.79 11.34
CA PHE A 307 22.09 0.22 11.48
C PHE A 307 21.65 0.38 12.95
N ALA A 308 22.60 0.28 13.89
CA ALA A 308 22.34 0.37 15.33
C ALA A 308 21.93 1.78 15.77
N HIS A 309 20.80 1.90 16.49
CA HIS A 309 20.37 3.11 17.21
C HIS A 309 20.39 4.42 16.38
N GLY A 310 19.96 4.37 15.12
CA GLY A 310 19.97 5.52 14.22
C GLY A 310 21.36 5.94 13.72
N THR A 311 22.35 5.04 13.80
CA THR A 311 23.69 5.21 13.23
C THR A 311 23.95 4.21 12.11
N VAL A 312 24.58 4.64 11.01
CA VAL A 312 25.21 3.73 10.05
C VAL A 312 26.68 3.61 10.39
N SER A 313 27.08 2.43 10.86
CA SER A 313 28.48 2.08 11.02
C SER A 313 28.94 1.25 9.83
N VAL A 314 30.04 1.67 9.19
CA VAL A 314 30.72 0.89 8.15
C VAL A 314 31.79 0.06 8.85
N LEU A 315 31.67 -1.27 8.77
CA LEU A 315 32.64 -2.18 9.36
C LEU A 315 33.82 -2.35 8.37
N PRO A 316 35.08 -2.16 8.80
CA PRO A 316 36.25 -2.29 7.93
C PRO A 316 36.54 -3.76 7.54
#